data_AF-W0Z5V2-F1
#
_entry.id   AF-W0Z5V2-F1
#
_cell.length_a   1.000
_cell.length_b   1.000
_cell.length_c   1.000
_cell.angle_alpha   90.00
_cell.angle_beta   90.00
_cell.angle_gamma   90.00
#
_symmetry.space_group_name_H-M   'P 1'
#
loop_
_entity.id
_entity.type
_entity.pdbx_description
1 polymer ?
#
loop_
_entity_poly.entity_id
_entity_poly.type
_entity_poly.pdbx_seq_one_letter_code
_entity_poly.pdbx_strand_id
1 'polypeptide(L)'
;MDGFDLWFGRIANGLTILAAVIAIAGVIWAVLSRARLGVRSMRSPSLVPSLTLIVTSDGSNPVRNLELIAGTLTPSGFSMAGGDIATLSELGGGETLLVEAFDPRQTTYADPPRPNERRWEITGDEGFYLQARWQHPLLPWRRASRTYAWTTPRRFGDDDPEVLHGRAERAFLKQTQDPALNPTLASYIAPRRAGATVATDETFDAIVSAYNGVTIVGFGPTWQGEHWLATRRVLDVFATRHSKRIQVLVVNVDEAPVLSSRFETNIVPTFKALLDGKVVAEHNGIVAYSDLEEAFSSYLR
;
A
#
# COMPACT_ATOMS: atom_id res chain seq x y z
N MET A 1 -12.07 -64.41 40.54
CA MET A 1 -12.79 -63.43 39.70
C MET A 1 -11.93 -62.19 39.40
N ASP A 2 -10.88 -61.94 40.20
CA ASP A 2 -10.05 -60.73 40.14
C ASP A 2 -9.19 -60.54 38.86
N GLY A 3 -8.86 -61.62 38.14
CA GLY A 3 -8.05 -61.53 36.91
C GLY A 3 -8.81 -60.99 35.70
N PHE A 4 -10.13 -61.16 35.66
CA PHE A 4 -10.96 -60.74 34.54
C PHE A 4 -11.23 -59.23 34.61
N ASP A 5 -11.54 -58.70 35.79
CA ASP A 5 -11.78 -57.26 36.00
C ASP A 5 -10.54 -56.40 35.74
N LEU A 6 -9.35 -56.88 36.11
CA LEU A 6 -8.07 -56.22 35.80
C LEU A 6 -7.77 -56.18 34.29
N TRP A 7 -8.16 -57.22 33.55
CA TRP A 7 -7.98 -57.31 32.10
C TRP A 7 -8.96 -56.38 31.35
N PHE A 8 -10.22 -56.36 31.76
CA PHE A 8 -11.23 -55.43 31.23
C PHE A 8 -10.87 -53.97 31.49
N GLY A 9 -10.38 -53.64 32.69
CA GLY A 9 -9.94 -52.26 33.01
C GLY A 9 -8.77 -51.77 32.16
N ARG A 10 -7.82 -52.65 31.82
CA ARG A 10 -6.69 -52.32 30.93
C ARG A 10 -7.14 -52.08 29.49
N ILE A 11 -8.09 -52.88 29.00
CA ILE A 11 -8.68 -52.70 27.66
C ILE A 11 -9.48 -51.40 27.59
N ALA A 12 -10.28 -51.08 28.60
CA ALA A 12 -11.05 -49.85 28.67
C ALA A 12 -10.14 -48.60 28.65
N ASN A 13 -9.08 -48.59 29.48
CA ASN A 13 -8.10 -47.50 29.48
C ASN A 13 -7.38 -47.38 28.12
N GLY A 14 -7.04 -48.51 27.48
CA GLY A 14 -6.47 -48.53 26.15
C GLY A 14 -7.39 -47.90 25.09
N LEU A 15 -8.69 -48.21 25.14
CA LEU A 15 -9.72 -47.61 24.29
C LEU A 15 -9.88 -46.11 24.53
N THR A 16 -9.88 -45.65 25.78
CA THR A 16 -9.98 -44.22 26.11
C THR A 16 -8.76 -43.44 25.61
N ILE A 17 -7.55 -43.97 25.80
CA ILE A 17 -6.31 -43.35 25.29
C ILE A 17 -6.35 -43.32 23.76
N LEU A 18 -6.76 -44.40 23.10
CA LEU A 18 -6.89 -44.45 21.64
C LEU A 18 -7.90 -43.41 21.13
N ALA A 19 -9.06 -43.29 21.77
CA ALA A 19 -10.06 -42.28 21.42
C ALA A 19 -9.52 -40.85 21.60
N ALA A 20 -8.77 -40.59 22.68
CA ALA A 20 -8.13 -39.30 22.91
C ALA A 20 -7.08 -38.99 21.83
N VAL A 21 -6.26 -39.95 21.44
CA VAL A 21 -5.26 -39.80 20.36
C VAL A 21 -5.94 -39.53 19.02
N ILE A 22 -7.01 -40.25 18.68
CA ILE A 22 -7.78 -40.03 17.45
C ILE A 22 -8.42 -38.63 17.46
N ALA A 23 -8.98 -38.19 18.58
CA ALA A 23 -9.55 -36.86 18.71
C ALA A 23 -8.49 -35.77 18.53
N ILE A 24 -7.33 -35.89 19.17
CA ILE A 24 -6.20 -34.96 19.02
C ILE A 24 -5.70 -34.95 17.57
N ALA A 25 -5.51 -36.12 16.96
CA ALA A 25 -5.10 -36.23 15.57
C ALA A 25 -6.11 -35.59 14.61
N GLY A 26 -7.42 -35.77 14.87
CA GLY A 26 -8.49 -35.12 14.10
C GLY A 26 -8.45 -33.59 14.22
N VAL A 27 -8.22 -33.06 15.42
CA VAL A 27 -8.07 -31.60 15.63
C VAL A 27 -6.82 -31.07 14.93
N ILE A 28 -5.68 -31.77 15.06
CA ILE A 28 -4.44 -31.40 14.36
C ILE A 28 -4.66 -31.41 12.85
N TRP A 29 -5.30 -32.44 12.32
CA TRP A 29 -5.59 -32.55 10.89
C TRP A 29 -6.52 -31.43 10.42
N ALA A 30 -7.59 -31.11 11.16
CA ALA A 30 -8.48 -30.00 10.84
C ALA A 30 -7.76 -28.63 10.84
N VAL A 31 -6.78 -28.44 11.73
CA VAL A 31 -5.95 -27.24 11.75
C VAL A 31 -4.98 -27.22 10.57
N LEU A 32 -4.37 -28.35 10.22
CA LEU A 32 -3.41 -28.43 9.11
C LEU A 32 -4.09 -28.29 7.75
N SER A 33 -5.22 -28.96 7.55
CA SER A 33 -5.99 -28.98 6.28
C SER A 33 -6.89 -27.77 6.09
N ARG A 34 -6.91 -26.82 7.03
CA ARG A 34 -7.79 -25.64 6.97
C ARG A 34 -7.62 -24.86 5.66
N ALA A 35 -8.71 -24.28 5.17
CA ALA A 35 -8.66 -23.31 4.08
C ALA A 35 -7.78 -22.11 4.48
N ARG A 36 -6.90 -21.68 3.58
CA ARG A 36 -6.00 -20.54 3.78
C ARG A 36 -6.09 -19.63 2.57
N LEU A 37 -6.48 -18.39 2.82
CA LEU A 37 -6.43 -17.34 1.81
C LEU A 37 -5.05 -16.69 1.85
N GLY A 38 -4.28 -16.88 0.79
CA GLY A 38 -3.05 -16.16 0.51
C GLY A 38 -3.36 -14.90 -0.29
N VAL A 39 -2.63 -13.82 -0.03
CA VAL A 39 -2.62 -12.66 -0.92
C VAL A 39 -1.19 -12.20 -1.06
N ARG A 40 -0.71 -12.12 -2.30
CA ARG A 40 0.61 -11.60 -2.64
C ARG A 40 0.44 -10.28 -3.38
N SER A 41 1.24 -9.28 -3.03
CA SER A 41 1.34 -8.03 -3.78
C SER A 41 2.46 -8.10 -4.80
N MET A 42 2.19 -7.64 -6.01
CA MET A 42 3.17 -7.30 -7.02
C MET A 42 2.98 -5.82 -7.33
N ARG A 43 4.04 -5.04 -7.15
CA ARG A 43 4.03 -3.61 -7.46
C ARG A 43 4.86 -3.35 -8.68
N SER A 44 4.47 -2.31 -9.42
CA SER A 44 5.27 -1.77 -10.52
C SER A 44 5.72 -0.37 -10.12
N PRO A 45 6.95 -0.23 -9.58
CA PRO A 45 7.50 1.07 -9.20
C PRO A 45 7.52 2.01 -10.41
N SER A 46 6.98 3.21 -10.23
CA SER A 46 7.03 4.30 -11.20
C SER A 46 6.57 5.60 -10.53
N LEU A 47 6.48 6.71 -11.28
CA LEU A 47 5.89 7.95 -10.77
C LEU A 47 4.39 7.80 -10.53
N VAL A 48 3.74 6.85 -11.21
CA VAL A 48 2.33 6.51 -11.04
C VAL A 48 2.20 5.01 -10.75
N PRO A 49 2.56 4.56 -9.53
CA PRO A 49 2.64 3.15 -9.20
C PRO A 49 1.31 2.43 -9.41
N SER A 50 1.39 1.18 -9.89
CA SER A 50 0.27 0.22 -9.91
C SER A 50 0.52 -0.96 -8.96
N LEU A 51 -0.56 -1.60 -8.55
CA LEU A 51 -0.56 -2.73 -7.61
C LEU A 51 -1.41 -3.86 -8.15
N THR A 52 -0.84 -5.06 -8.23
CA THR A 52 -1.55 -6.30 -8.49
C THR A 52 -1.56 -7.16 -7.24
N LEU A 53 -2.76 -7.44 -6.72
CA LEU A 53 -2.99 -8.39 -5.64
C LEU A 53 -3.40 -9.74 -6.24
N ILE A 54 -2.58 -10.76 -5.98
CA ILE A 54 -2.87 -12.14 -6.36
C ILE A 54 -3.48 -12.83 -5.14
N VAL A 55 -4.79 -13.03 -5.18
CA VAL A 55 -5.57 -13.71 -4.14
C VAL A 55 -5.59 -15.19 -4.45
N THR A 56 -5.03 -16.02 -3.58
CA THR A 56 -4.84 -17.46 -3.80
C THR A 56 -5.46 -18.29 -2.69
N SER A 57 -5.96 -19.48 -3.03
CA SER A 57 -6.31 -20.50 -2.05
C SER A 57 -5.10 -21.41 -1.81
N ASP A 58 -4.35 -21.15 -0.73
CA ASP A 58 -3.09 -21.83 -0.39
C ASP A 58 -3.31 -23.13 0.40
N GLY A 59 -4.56 -23.44 0.78
CA GLY A 59 -4.91 -24.60 1.58
C GLY A 59 -5.27 -25.83 0.74
N SER A 60 -5.25 -27.01 1.37
CA SER A 60 -5.80 -28.24 0.76
C SER A 60 -7.32 -28.23 0.65
N ASN A 61 -7.98 -27.42 1.48
CA ASN A 61 -9.41 -27.17 1.41
C ASN A 61 -9.68 -25.81 0.76
N PRO A 62 -10.76 -25.70 -0.04
CA PRO A 62 -11.10 -24.49 -0.75
C PRO A 62 -11.55 -23.37 0.19
N VAL A 63 -11.34 -22.11 -0.22
CA VAL A 63 -11.87 -20.96 0.49
C VAL A 63 -13.33 -20.76 0.08
N ARG A 64 -14.26 -20.84 1.04
CA ARG A 64 -15.70 -20.74 0.79
C ARG A 64 -16.25 -19.35 1.05
N ASN A 65 -17.26 -18.98 0.27
CA ASN A 65 -17.99 -17.71 0.37
C ASN A 65 -17.04 -16.50 0.38
N LEU A 66 -16.10 -16.45 -0.57
CA LEU A 66 -15.15 -15.35 -0.67
C LEU A 66 -15.86 -14.12 -1.25
N GLU A 67 -15.75 -13.01 -0.56
CA GLU A 67 -16.27 -11.69 -0.95
C GLU A 67 -15.09 -10.72 -0.95
N LEU A 68 -14.89 -10.02 -2.05
CA LEU A 68 -13.84 -9.03 -2.23
C LEU A 68 -14.47 -7.67 -2.44
N ILE A 69 -14.15 -6.75 -1.53
CA ILE A 69 -14.62 -5.37 -1.58
C ILE A 69 -13.40 -4.50 -1.82
N ALA A 70 -13.41 -3.72 -2.89
CA ALA A 70 -12.33 -2.79 -3.19
C ALA A 70 -12.82 -1.35 -3.09
N GLY A 71 -11.89 -0.43 -2.84
CA GLY A 71 -12.21 0.98 -2.88
C GLY A 71 -11.01 1.90 -3.07
N THR A 72 -11.29 3.13 -3.53
CA THR A 72 -10.30 4.20 -3.61
C THR A 72 -10.18 4.92 -2.28
N LEU A 73 -8.96 5.31 -1.91
CA LEU A 73 -8.68 6.13 -0.74
C LEU A 73 -8.26 7.52 -1.19
N THR A 74 -8.87 8.56 -0.66
CA THR A 74 -8.38 9.92 -0.82
C THR A 74 -7.09 10.11 -0.03
N PRO A 75 -6.33 11.19 -0.27
CA PRO A 75 -5.18 11.55 0.57
C PRO A 75 -5.54 11.74 2.06
N SER A 76 -6.79 12.09 2.37
CA SER A 76 -7.29 12.17 3.75
C SER A 76 -7.58 10.80 4.38
N GLY A 77 -7.55 9.72 3.61
CA GLY A 77 -7.88 8.37 4.04
C GLY A 77 -9.37 8.02 3.94
N PHE A 78 -10.19 8.89 3.35
CA PHE A 78 -11.62 8.65 3.13
C PHE A 78 -11.85 7.76 1.90
N SER A 79 -12.83 6.87 1.95
CA SER A 79 -13.20 5.98 0.84
C SER A 79 -14.23 6.66 -0.06
N MET A 80 -13.83 7.10 -1.25
CA MET A 80 -14.73 7.79 -2.20
C MET A 80 -15.60 6.85 -3.02
N ALA A 81 -15.06 5.70 -3.40
CA ALA A 81 -15.77 4.65 -4.10
C ALA A 81 -15.39 3.33 -3.44
N GLY A 82 -16.38 2.54 -3.02
CA GLY A 82 -16.19 1.20 -2.48
C GLY A 82 -17.28 0.29 -3.00
N GLY A 83 -16.91 -0.88 -3.53
CA GLY A 83 -17.86 -1.81 -4.12
C GLY A 83 -17.40 -3.25 -4.04
N ASP A 84 -18.37 -4.17 -4.07
CA ASP A 84 -18.09 -5.59 -4.29
C ASP A 84 -17.53 -5.74 -5.71
N ILE A 85 -16.32 -6.30 -5.80
CA ILE A 85 -15.66 -6.60 -7.07
C ILE A 85 -15.70 -8.10 -7.39
N ALA A 86 -15.95 -8.95 -6.41
CA ALA A 86 -16.09 -10.39 -6.62
C ALA A 86 -16.76 -11.07 -5.41
N THR A 87 -17.85 -11.77 -5.68
CA THR A 87 -18.43 -12.75 -4.76
C THR A 87 -18.35 -14.14 -5.37
N LEU A 88 -17.61 -15.04 -4.71
CA LEU A 88 -17.38 -16.42 -5.12
C LEU A 88 -17.91 -17.37 -4.04
N SER A 89 -18.69 -18.37 -4.45
CA SER A 89 -19.10 -19.46 -3.55
C SER A 89 -17.90 -20.27 -3.07
N GLU A 90 -16.90 -20.44 -3.93
CA GLU A 90 -15.67 -21.17 -3.66
C GLU A 90 -14.49 -20.63 -4.49
N LEU A 91 -13.31 -20.61 -3.89
CA LEU A 91 -12.02 -20.50 -4.57
C LEU A 91 -11.25 -21.81 -4.32
N GLY A 92 -11.13 -22.62 -5.38
CA GLY A 92 -10.52 -23.94 -5.36
C GLY A 92 -9.04 -23.89 -4.99
N GLY A 93 -8.49 -25.01 -4.50
CA GLY A 93 -7.07 -25.08 -4.12
C GLY A 93 -6.15 -24.76 -5.31
N GLY A 94 -5.26 -23.77 -5.14
CA GLY A 94 -4.38 -23.30 -6.21
C GLY A 94 -5.03 -22.34 -7.22
N GLU A 95 -6.34 -22.10 -7.15
CA GLU A 95 -6.98 -21.06 -7.97
C GLU A 95 -6.56 -19.66 -7.51
N THR A 96 -6.49 -18.75 -8.47
CA THR A 96 -6.02 -17.39 -8.25
C THR A 96 -7.00 -16.38 -8.83
N LEU A 97 -7.33 -15.36 -8.05
CA LEU A 97 -7.97 -14.15 -8.53
C LEU A 97 -6.96 -12.99 -8.54
N LEU A 98 -6.89 -12.27 -9.65
CA LEU A 98 -6.06 -11.09 -9.80
C LEU A 98 -6.92 -9.85 -9.54
N VAL A 99 -6.46 -8.97 -8.66
CA VAL A 99 -7.06 -7.64 -8.44
C VAL A 99 -5.98 -6.61 -8.74
N GLU A 100 -6.16 -5.85 -9.80
CA GLU A 100 -5.22 -4.84 -10.24
C GLU A 100 -5.77 -3.44 -10.00
N ALA A 101 -4.99 -2.62 -9.30
CA ALA A 101 -5.25 -1.20 -9.10
C ALA A 101 -4.26 -0.39 -9.96
N PHE A 102 -4.79 0.37 -10.93
CA PHE A 102 -3.99 1.04 -11.97
C PHE A 102 -4.53 2.43 -12.31
N ASP A 103 -3.68 3.28 -12.90
CA ASP A 103 -4.10 4.58 -13.42
C ASP A 103 -4.46 4.47 -14.92
N PRO A 104 -5.73 4.72 -15.31
CA PRO A 104 -6.17 4.60 -16.69
C PRO A 104 -5.51 5.60 -17.65
N ARG A 105 -4.84 6.64 -17.14
CA ARG A 105 -4.07 7.59 -17.96
C ARG A 105 -2.71 7.03 -18.39
N GLN A 106 -2.21 6.02 -17.68
CA GLN A 106 -0.90 5.40 -17.90
C GLN A 106 -1.02 3.98 -18.46
N THR A 107 -2.12 3.28 -18.14
CA THR A 107 -2.33 1.89 -18.54
C THR A 107 -3.65 1.76 -19.29
N THR A 108 -3.55 1.37 -20.56
CA THR A 108 -4.69 1.04 -21.41
C THR A 108 -4.65 -0.45 -21.73
N TYR A 109 -5.74 -1.15 -21.46
CA TYR A 109 -5.86 -2.56 -21.81
C TYR A 109 -6.49 -2.71 -23.19
N ALA A 110 -5.85 -3.49 -24.05
CA ALA A 110 -6.41 -3.84 -25.37
C ALA A 110 -7.55 -4.86 -25.23
N ASP A 111 -7.45 -5.76 -24.24
CA ASP A 111 -8.38 -6.87 -24.03
C ASP A 111 -9.31 -6.63 -22.84
N PRO A 112 -10.54 -7.17 -22.86
CA PRO A 112 -11.41 -7.20 -21.69
C PRO A 112 -10.77 -7.99 -20.53
N PRO A 113 -11.16 -7.72 -19.26
CA PRO A 113 -10.66 -8.47 -18.11
C PRO A 113 -10.93 -9.97 -18.25
N ARG A 114 -9.95 -10.80 -17.88
CA ARG A 114 -10.14 -12.25 -17.80
C ARG A 114 -11.17 -12.62 -16.72
N PRO A 115 -11.78 -13.82 -16.76
CA PRO A 115 -12.78 -14.21 -15.76
C PRO A 115 -12.32 -14.12 -14.30
N ASN A 116 -11.03 -14.37 -14.06
CA ASN A 116 -10.39 -14.30 -12.74
C ASN A 116 -9.65 -12.98 -12.48
N GLU A 117 -9.85 -11.96 -13.30
CA GLU A 117 -9.18 -10.67 -13.21
C GLU A 117 -10.20 -9.59 -12.84
N ARG A 118 -9.82 -8.72 -11.92
CA ARG A 118 -10.59 -7.55 -11.50
C ARG A 118 -9.68 -6.34 -11.63
N ARG A 119 -10.16 -5.34 -12.35
CA ARG A 119 -9.43 -4.10 -12.61
C ARG A 119 -10.13 -2.98 -11.85
N TRP A 120 -9.36 -2.20 -11.12
CA TRP A 120 -9.84 -1.08 -10.31
C TRP A 120 -9.05 0.17 -10.68
N GLU A 121 -9.76 1.18 -11.15
CA GLU A 121 -9.15 2.44 -11.56
C GLU A 121 -8.84 3.29 -10.33
N ILE A 122 -7.61 3.79 -10.25
CA ILE A 122 -7.15 4.78 -9.27
C ILE A 122 -6.47 5.92 -10.01
N THR A 123 -6.74 7.16 -9.64
CA THR A 123 -6.23 8.33 -10.36
C THR A 123 -5.50 9.29 -9.43
N GLY A 124 -4.58 10.06 -10.00
CA GLY A 124 -3.97 11.18 -9.26
C GLY A 124 -3.29 10.71 -7.97
N ASP A 125 -3.66 11.30 -6.83
CA ASP A 125 -3.14 10.98 -5.50
C ASP A 125 -3.98 9.96 -4.72
N GLU A 126 -4.88 9.24 -5.39
CA GLU A 126 -5.68 8.20 -4.73
C GLU A 126 -4.81 7.01 -4.31
N GLY A 127 -5.10 6.49 -3.13
CA GLY A 127 -4.73 5.16 -2.69
C GLY A 127 -5.81 4.13 -3.03
N PHE A 128 -5.58 2.89 -2.59
CA PHE A 128 -6.44 1.75 -2.84
C PHE A 128 -6.59 0.91 -1.58
N TYR A 129 -7.70 0.22 -1.39
CA TYR A 129 -7.76 -0.91 -0.47
C TYR A 129 -8.55 -2.07 -1.05
N LEU A 130 -8.20 -3.28 -0.61
CA LEU A 130 -8.95 -4.51 -0.85
C LEU A 130 -9.28 -5.15 0.49
N GLN A 131 -10.57 -5.30 0.80
CA GLN A 131 -11.04 -6.15 1.89
C GLN A 131 -11.46 -7.52 1.33
N ALA A 132 -10.81 -8.57 1.83
CA ALA A 132 -11.21 -9.95 1.58
C ALA A 132 -11.97 -10.51 2.79
N ARG A 133 -13.18 -11.03 2.58
CA ARG A 133 -14.02 -11.65 3.61
C ARG A 133 -14.38 -13.06 3.18
N TRP A 134 -14.24 -14.04 4.06
CA TRP A 134 -14.54 -15.42 3.74
C TRP A 134 -15.10 -16.18 4.94
N GLN A 135 -15.62 -17.38 4.69
CA GLN A 135 -16.09 -18.25 5.77
C GLN A 135 -14.93 -18.69 6.67
N HIS A 136 -15.06 -18.53 7.98
CA HIS A 136 -13.99 -18.89 8.90
C HIS A 136 -13.75 -20.43 8.87
N PRO A 137 -12.51 -20.90 8.69
CA PRO A 137 -12.26 -22.30 8.36
C PRO A 137 -12.55 -23.28 9.50
N LEU A 138 -12.51 -22.82 10.76
CA LEU A 138 -12.80 -23.66 11.94
C LEU A 138 -14.17 -23.38 12.58
N LEU A 139 -14.80 -22.25 12.23
CA LEU A 139 -16.03 -21.78 12.88
C LEU A 139 -16.97 -21.30 11.76
N PRO A 140 -17.63 -22.21 11.03
CA PRO A 140 -18.34 -21.89 9.78
C PRO A 140 -19.42 -20.82 9.88
N TRP A 141 -19.95 -20.56 11.09
CA TRP A 141 -20.91 -19.49 11.39
C TRP A 141 -20.27 -18.12 11.58
N ARG A 142 -18.93 -18.01 11.55
CA ARG A 142 -18.17 -16.76 11.61
C ARG A 142 -17.56 -16.43 10.26
N ARG A 143 -17.31 -15.14 10.04
CA ARG A 143 -16.52 -14.63 8.91
C ARG A 143 -15.10 -14.33 9.38
N ALA A 144 -14.13 -14.68 8.56
CA ALA A 144 -12.77 -14.17 8.62
C ALA A 144 -12.64 -12.99 7.65
N SER A 145 -11.78 -12.04 7.97
CA SER A 145 -11.53 -10.87 7.12
C SER A 145 -10.07 -10.43 7.21
N ARG A 146 -9.58 -9.86 6.10
CA ARG A 146 -8.30 -9.15 6.00
C ARG A 146 -8.46 -7.99 5.04
N THR A 147 -7.87 -6.85 5.38
CA THR A 147 -7.82 -5.68 4.51
C THR A 147 -6.38 -5.39 4.10
N TYR A 148 -6.17 -5.12 2.82
CA TYR A 148 -4.90 -4.71 2.23
C TYR A 148 -5.03 -3.23 1.88
N ALA A 149 -4.41 -2.36 2.67
CA ALA A 149 -4.52 -0.91 2.53
C ALA A 149 -3.27 -0.32 1.87
N TRP A 150 -3.42 0.18 0.66
CA TRP A 150 -2.38 0.86 -0.12
C TRP A 150 -2.65 2.36 -0.17
N THR A 151 -2.45 3.02 0.97
CA THR A 151 -2.63 4.47 1.14
C THR A 151 -1.72 5.28 0.21
N THR A 152 -2.07 6.52 -0.10
CA THR A 152 -1.26 7.44 -0.92
C THR A 152 0.23 7.46 -0.53
N PRO A 153 0.64 7.60 0.75
CA PRO A 153 2.06 7.61 1.10
C PRO A 153 2.77 6.27 0.86
N ARG A 154 2.05 5.15 0.96
CA ARG A 154 2.58 3.81 0.64
C ARG A 154 2.72 3.63 -0.87
N ARG A 155 1.73 4.10 -1.63
CA ARG A 155 1.74 4.07 -3.09
C ARG A 155 2.96 4.79 -3.64
N PHE A 156 3.10 6.09 -3.36
CA PHE A 156 4.21 6.91 -3.85
C PHE A 156 5.53 6.70 -3.09
N GLY A 157 5.54 5.85 -2.07
CA GLY A 157 6.72 5.48 -1.30
C GLY A 157 7.31 4.13 -1.68
N ASP A 158 6.82 3.51 -2.76
CA ASP A 158 7.18 2.15 -3.18
C ASP A 158 7.06 1.11 -2.05
N ASP A 159 5.99 1.20 -1.25
CA ASP A 159 5.66 0.20 -0.23
C ASP A 159 4.61 -0.78 -0.71
N ASP A 160 4.66 -2.00 -0.18
CA ASP A 160 3.54 -2.93 -0.22
C ASP A 160 2.32 -2.40 0.56
N PRO A 161 1.11 -2.88 0.23
CA PRO A 161 -0.08 -2.58 1.02
C PRO A 161 0.08 -3.06 2.47
N GLU A 162 -0.47 -2.29 3.40
CA GLU A 162 -0.55 -2.70 4.79
C GLU A 162 -1.59 -3.80 4.97
N VAL A 163 -1.21 -4.89 5.62
CA VAL A 163 -2.12 -5.99 5.92
C VAL A 163 -2.75 -5.77 7.28
N LEU A 164 -4.05 -5.48 7.29
CA LEU A 164 -4.85 -5.19 8.47
C LEU A 164 -5.78 -6.35 8.81
N HIS A 165 -5.92 -6.62 10.11
CA HIS A 165 -6.89 -7.59 10.62
C HIS A 165 -7.42 -7.19 12.01
N GLY A 166 -8.58 -7.73 12.39
CA GLY A 166 -9.09 -7.62 13.76
C GLY A 166 -9.40 -6.19 14.19
N ARG A 167 -8.75 -5.69 15.25
CA ARG A 167 -9.00 -4.32 15.76
C ARG A 167 -8.49 -3.25 14.80
N ALA A 168 -7.30 -3.45 14.22
CA ALA A 168 -6.70 -2.49 13.29
C ALA A 168 -7.54 -2.36 12.01
N GLU A 169 -8.01 -3.48 11.46
CA GLU A 169 -8.93 -3.49 10.31
C GLU A 169 -10.23 -2.73 10.61
N ARG A 170 -10.88 -2.99 11.76
CA ARG A 170 -12.11 -2.28 12.12
C ARG A 170 -11.90 -0.78 12.31
N ALA A 171 -10.78 -0.39 12.92
CA ALA A 171 -10.45 1.02 13.10
C ALA A 171 -10.23 1.71 11.75
N PHE A 172 -9.48 1.07 10.85
CA PHE A 172 -9.26 1.55 9.49
C PHE A 172 -10.57 1.71 8.71
N LEU A 173 -11.40 0.68 8.64
CA LEU A 173 -12.67 0.74 7.89
C LEU A 173 -13.66 1.76 8.47
N LYS A 174 -13.62 1.99 9.79
CA LYS A 174 -14.41 3.05 10.41
C LYS A 174 -13.87 4.44 10.01
N GLN A 175 -12.55 4.62 10.04
CA GLN A 175 -11.90 5.86 9.64
C GLN A 175 -12.18 6.19 8.17
N THR A 176 -12.15 5.19 7.28
CA THR A 176 -12.38 5.40 5.84
C THR A 176 -13.81 5.86 5.53
N GLN A 177 -14.73 5.73 6.48
CA GLN A 177 -16.12 6.18 6.36
C GLN A 177 -16.39 7.46 7.17
N ASP A 178 -15.38 8.05 7.82
CA ASP A 178 -15.54 9.26 8.63
C ASP A 178 -15.88 10.47 7.73
N PRO A 179 -17.07 11.09 7.87
CA PRO A 179 -17.45 12.25 7.07
C PRO A 179 -16.47 13.43 7.23
N ALA A 180 -15.78 13.55 8.36
CA ALA A 180 -14.80 14.62 8.57
C ALA A 180 -13.61 14.54 7.59
N LEU A 181 -13.35 13.34 7.04
CA LEU A 181 -12.28 13.10 6.08
C LEU A 181 -12.77 13.20 4.63
N ASN A 182 -14.08 13.36 4.38
CA ASN A 182 -14.64 13.37 3.03
C ASN A 182 -14.36 14.71 2.31
N PRO A 183 -13.52 14.73 1.25
CA PRO A 183 -13.15 15.96 0.56
C PRO A 183 -14.29 16.65 -0.21
N THR A 184 -15.42 15.97 -0.40
CA THR A 184 -16.60 16.54 -1.07
C THR A 184 -17.48 17.40 -0.17
N LEU A 185 -17.30 17.31 1.16
CA LEU A 185 -18.10 18.07 2.11
C LEU A 185 -17.50 19.46 2.30
N ALA A 186 -18.36 20.48 2.37
CA ALA A 186 -17.93 21.86 2.63
C ALA A 186 -17.21 22.04 3.98
N SER A 187 -17.45 21.14 4.94
CA SER A 187 -16.78 21.11 6.24
C SER A 187 -15.38 20.50 6.20
N TYR A 188 -14.97 19.93 5.07
CA TYR A 188 -13.65 19.31 4.93
C TYR A 188 -12.56 20.36 5.01
N ILE A 189 -11.62 20.11 5.91
CA ILE A 189 -10.39 20.88 6.01
C ILE A 189 -9.29 19.98 5.48
N ALA A 190 -8.71 20.35 4.33
CA ALA A 190 -7.59 19.61 3.77
C ALA A 190 -6.47 19.52 4.81
N PRO A 191 -6.00 18.32 5.17
CA PRO A 191 -4.88 18.19 6.07
C PRO A 191 -3.68 18.90 5.45
N ARG A 192 -2.94 19.66 6.27
CA ARG A 192 -1.68 20.24 5.82
C ARG A 192 -0.79 19.08 5.38
N ARG A 193 -0.45 19.02 4.09
CA ARG A 193 0.46 17.99 3.57
C ARG A 193 1.79 18.16 4.28
N ALA A 194 2.16 17.18 5.09
CA ALA A 194 3.55 16.98 5.45
C ALA A 194 4.27 16.54 4.16
N GLY A 195 5.41 17.16 3.85
CA GLY A 195 6.05 16.93 2.55
C GLY A 195 7.11 17.96 2.21
N ALA A 196 7.40 18.05 0.92
CA ALA A 196 8.40 18.97 0.40
C ALA A 196 7.90 20.42 0.51
N THR A 197 8.80 21.34 0.82
CA THR A 197 8.47 22.75 0.96
C THR A 197 8.58 23.44 -0.40
N VAL A 198 7.54 24.20 -0.79
CA VAL A 198 7.61 25.02 -2.01
C VAL A 198 8.55 26.19 -1.76
N ALA A 199 9.50 26.42 -2.67
CA ALA A 199 10.40 27.55 -2.63
C ALA A 199 10.29 28.37 -3.92
N THR A 200 10.43 29.68 -3.77
CA THR A 200 10.40 30.71 -4.83
C THR A 200 11.72 31.46 -4.85
N ASP A 201 11.95 32.30 -5.87
CA ASP A 201 13.14 33.15 -5.97
C ASP A 201 13.37 34.00 -4.69
N GLU A 202 12.29 34.46 -4.03
CA GLU A 202 12.37 35.31 -2.84
C GLU A 202 12.59 34.52 -1.54
N THR A 203 12.12 33.28 -1.48
CA THR A 203 12.04 32.50 -0.22
C THR A 203 13.17 31.49 -0.09
N PHE A 204 13.76 31.07 -1.22
CA PHE A 204 14.71 29.96 -1.26
C PHE A 204 15.93 30.17 -0.37
N ASP A 205 16.64 31.30 -0.49
CA ASP A 205 17.88 31.53 0.26
C ASP A 205 17.61 31.57 1.78
N ALA A 206 16.47 32.13 2.20
CA ALA A 206 16.07 32.13 3.60
C ALA A 206 15.79 30.71 4.11
N ILE A 207 15.11 29.87 3.32
CA ILE A 207 14.78 28.49 3.69
C ILE A 207 16.04 27.62 3.78
N VAL A 208 16.94 27.73 2.80
CA VAL A 208 18.18 26.95 2.74
C VAL A 208 19.15 27.37 3.84
N SER A 209 19.34 28.68 4.05
CA SER A 209 20.25 29.17 5.10
C SER A 209 19.77 28.89 6.52
N ALA A 210 18.46 28.75 6.73
CA ALA A 210 17.89 28.37 8.02
C ALA A 210 18.06 26.87 8.35
N TYR A 211 18.43 26.05 7.37
CA TYR A 211 18.57 24.61 7.54
C TYR A 211 20.05 24.19 7.60
N ASN A 212 20.44 23.61 8.73
CA ASN A 212 21.78 23.05 8.90
C ASN A 212 21.76 21.59 8.43
N GLY A 213 22.11 21.35 7.16
CA GLY A 213 22.19 20.00 6.60
C GLY A 213 22.09 19.98 5.08
N VAL A 214 21.78 18.79 4.56
CA VAL A 214 21.58 18.61 3.12
C VAL A 214 20.15 18.97 2.73
N THR A 215 20.01 19.87 1.77
CA THR A 215 18.74 20.22 1.15
C THR A 215 18.66 19.62 -0.25
N ILE A 216 17.71 18.71 -0.46
CA ILE A 216 17.37 18.19 -1.79
C ILE A 216 16.36 19.12 -2.44
N VAL A 217 16.61 19.56 -3.66
CA VAL A 217 15.74 20.47 -4.41
C VAL A 217 15.31 19.80 -5.71
N GLY A 218 14.00 19.59 -5.86
CA GLY A 218 13.39 19.16 -7.12
C GLY A 218 12.95 20.37 -7.92
N PHE A 219 13.48 20.52 -9.13
CA PHE A 219 13.10 21.55 -10.08
C PHE A 219 12.24 20.94 -11.19
N GLY A 220 11.07 21.51 -11.42
CA GLY A 220 10.20 21.05 -12.49
C GLY A 220 9.14 22.08 -12.87
N PRO A 221 8.59 21.98 -14.08
CA PRO A 221 7.66 22.97 -14.61
C PRO A 221 6.19 22.55 -14.45
N THR A 222 5.29 23.51 -14.60
CA THR A 222 3.85 23.23 -14.58
C THR A 222 3.33 22.60 -15.86
N TRP A 223 3.95 22.88 -17.01
CA TRP A 223 3.51 22.37 -18.32
C TRP A 223 3.72 20.85 -18.49
N GLN A 224 4.48 20.20 -17.60
CA GLN A 224 4.57 18.73 -17.55
C GLN A 224 3.34 18.06 -16.89
N GLY A 225 2.40 18.85 -16.38
CA GLY A 225 1.10 18.37 -15.90
C GLY A 225 1.22 17.24 -14.88
N GLU A 226 0.53 16.12 -15.13
CA GLU A 226 0.49 14.97 -14.21
C GLU A 226 1.87 14.35 -13.96
N HIS A 227 2.83 14.43 -14.89
CA HIS A 227 4.17 13.89 -14.66
C HIS A 227 4.89 14.63 -13.53
N TRP A 228 4.82 15.97 -13.51
CA TRP A 228 5.39 16.77 -12.43
C TRP A 228 4.58 16.64 -11.13
N LEU A 229 3.25 16.59 -11.22
CA LEU A 229 2.41 16.36 -10.03
C LEU A 229 2.71 15.01 -9.37
N ALA A 230 2.91 13.95 -10.15
CA ALA A 230 3.31 12.64 -9.67
C ALA A 230 4.70 12.68 -9.01
N THR A 231 5.67 13.33 -9.64
CA THR A 231 7.01 13.57 -9.07
C THR A 231 6.94 14.29 -7.73
N ARG A 232 6.11 15.32 -7.60
CA ARG A 232 5.89 16.03 -6.33
C ARG A 232 5.32 15.14 -5.24
N ARG A 233 4.40 14.22 -5.56
CA ARG A 233 3.87 13.25 -4.58
C ARG A 233 4.96 12.33 -4.05
N VAL A 234 5.87 11.87 -4.92
CA VAL A 234 7.04 11.07 -4.50
C VAL A 234 7.97 11.91 -3.61
N LEU A 235 8.26 13.16 -3.98
CA LEU A 235 9.06 14.08 -3.17
C LEU A 235 8.43 14.38 -1.80
N ASP A 236 7.10 14.51 -1.71
CA ASP A 236 6.39 14.70 -0.45
C ASP A 236 6.58 13.50 0.50
N VAL A 237 6.48 12.27 -0.03
CA VAL A 237 6.73 11.06 0.75
C VAL A 237 8.20 10.98 1.19
N PHE A 238 9.12 11.30 0.29
CA PHE A 238 10.56 11.30 0.56
C PHE A 238 10.92 12.31 1.66
N ALA A 239 10.40 13.54 1.55
CA ALA A 239 10.56 14.58 2.54
C ALA A 239 10.01 14.16 3.91
N THR A 240 8.85 13.51 3.94
CA THR A 240 8.23 13.06 5.19
C THR A 240 9.09 11.99 5.87
N ARG A 241 9.53 10.97 5.13
CA ARG A 241 10.32 9.85 5.65
C ARG A 241 11.71 10.27 6.12
N HIS A 242 12.31 11.28 5.50
CA HIS A 242 13.65 11.76 5.82
C HIS A 242 13.69 13.13 6.49
N SER A 243 12.56 13.61 7.00
CA SER A 243 12.41 14.94 7.65
C SER A 243 13.39 15.21 8.80
N LYS A 244 13.97 14.17 9.41
CA LYS A 244 14.98 14.29 10.47
C LYS A 244 16.41 14.47 9.95
N ARG A 245 16.67 14.18 8.68
CA ARG A 245 18.00 14.09 8.07
C ARG A 245 18.24 15.10 6.96
N ILE A 246 17.22 15.33 6.15
CA ILE A 246 17.29 16.24 5.00
C ILE A 246 16.09 17.17 4.98
N GLN A 247 16.27 18.31 4.32
CA GLN A 247 15.20 19.16 3.86
C GLN A 247 14.93 18.85 2.39
N VAL A 248 13.66 18.87 1.98
CA VAL A 248 13.28 18.72 0.57
C VAL A 248 12.50 19.93 0.13
N LEU A 249 12.94 20.55 -0.96
CA LEU A 249 12.30 21.69 -1.60
C LEU A 249 11.78 21.31 -3.00
N VAL A 250 10.69 21.96 -3.40
CA VAL A 250 10.20 21.93 -4.78
C VAL A 250 10.17 23.34 -5.34
N VAL A 251 10.72 23.51 -6.53
CA VAL A 251 10.81 24.80 -7.22
C VAL A 251 10.14 24.66 -8.58
N ASN A 252 9.20 25.58 -8.85
CA ASN A 252 8.62 25.72 -10.19
C ASN A 252 9.54 26.59 -11.04
N VAL A 253 10.16 26.01 -12.06
CA VAL A 253 11.12 26.72 -12.94
C VAL A 253 10.47 27.82 -13.77
N ASP A 254 9.15 27.74 -14.01
CA ASP A 254 8.40 28.77 -14.75
C ASP A 254 8.16 30.02 -13.87
N GLU A 255 8.04 29.84 -12.56
CA GLU A 255 7.77 30.89 -11.57
C GLU A 255 9.04 31.41 -10.89
N ALA A 256 10.16 30.68 -10.99
CA ALA A 256 11.42 30.98 -10.34
C ALA A 256 12.59 31.02 -11.36
N PRO A 257 12.58 31.98 -12.31
CA PRO A 257 13.60 32.05 -13.37
C PRO A 257 15.00 32.36 -12.84
N VAL A 258 15.13 33.05 -11.69
CA VAL A 258 16.45 33.34 -11.10
C VAL A 258 17.06 32.05 -10.56
N LEU A 259 16.29 31.23 -9.84
CA LEU A 259 16.74 29.91 -9.38
C LEU A 259 17.00 28.96 -10.54
N SER A 260 16.14 28.95 -11.57
CA SER A 260 16.30 28.15 -12.79
C SER A 260 17.64 28.43 -13.48
N SER A 261 17.99 29.72 -13.63
CA SER A 261 19.28 30.15 -14.18
C SER A 261 20.44 29.80 -13.25
N ARG A 262 20.32 30.12 -11.95
CA ARG A 262 21.37 29.88 -10.94
C ARG A 262 21.77 28.42 -10.82
N PHE A 263 20.80 27.51 -10.95
CA PHE A 263 21.02 26.07 -10.83
C PHE A 263 21.08 25.36 -12.18
N GLU A 264 21.13 26.09 -13.30
CA GLU A 264 21.28 25.55 -14.66
C GLU A 264 20.26 24.45 -14.98
N THR A 265 18.97 24.69 -14.72
CA THR A 265 17.89 23.70 -14.90
C THR A 265 17.44 23.58 -16.36
N ASN A 266 18.38 23.33 -17.27
CA ASN A 266 18.14 23.18 -18.71
C ASN A 266 17.37 21.88 -19.04
N ILE A 267 17.45 20.89 -18.15
CA ILE A 267 16.74 19.62 -18.23
C ILE A 267 15.82 19.54 -17.01
N VAL A 268 14.54 19.24 -17.24
CA VAL A 268 13.54 19.11 -16.19
C VAL A 268 12.71 17.82 -16.39
N PRO A 269 12.33 17.10 -15.32
CA PRO A 269 12.66 17.39 -13.93
C PRO A 269 14.14 17.09 -13.60
N THR A 270 14.73 17.93 -12.76
CA THR A 270 16.10 17.76 -12.23
C THR A 270 16.11 17.89 -10.72
N PHE A 271 16.99 17.14 -10.05
CA PHE A 271 17.07 17.06 -8.60
C PHE A 271 18.50 17.33 -8.18
N LYS A 272 18.68 18.31 -7.28
CA LYS A 272 20.00 18.73 -6.82
C LYS A 272 20.09 18.62 -5.31
N ALA A 273 21.19 18.08 -4.81
CA ALA A 273 21.52 18.12 -3.38
C ALA A 273 22.38 19.35 -3.10
N LEU A 274 22.01 20.11 -2.08
CA LEU A 274 22.73 21.27 -1.60
C LEU A 274 23.30 20.98 -0.22
N LEU A 275 24.57 21.28 -0.02
CA LEU A 275 25.21 21.33 1.29
C LEU A 275 25.89 22.69 1.43
N ASP A 276 25.55 23.44 2.48
CA ASP A 276 26.04 24.80 2.70
C ASP A 276 25.83 25.73 1.48
N GLY A 277 24.68 25.59 0.81
CA GLY A 277 24.32 26.37 -0.37
C GLY A 277 25.05 25.99 -1.67
N LYS A 278 25.90 24.95 -1.66
CA LYS A 278 26.62 24.45 -2.84
C LYS A 278 26.01 23.14 -3.34
N VAL A 279 25.94 22.98 -4.65
CA VAL A 279 25.50 21.72 -5.28
C VAL A 279 26.56 20.65 -5.04
N VAL A 280 26.17 19.55 -4.39
CA VAL A 280 27.03 18.39 -4.10
C VAL A 280 26.62 17.14 -4.89
N ALA A 281 25.39 17.10 -5.41
CA ALA A 281 24.95 16.07 -6.35
C ALA A 281 23.84 16.60 -7.26
N GLU A 282 23.71 16.00 -8.43
CA GLU A 282 22.68 16.29 -9.41
C GLU A 282 22.23 15.00 -10.10
N HIS A 283 20.92 14.82 -10.21
CA HIS A 283 20.30 13.68 -10.84
C HIS A 283 19.15 14.14 -11.73
N ASN A 284 19.02 13.51 -12.89
CA ASN A 284 17.95 13.75 -13.86
C ASN A 284 17.20 12.43 -14.10
N GLY A 285 15.92 12.51 -14.48
CA GLY A 285 15.17 11.34 -14.95
C GLY A 285 14.85 10.31 -13.86
N ILE A 286 14.60 10.76 -12.63
CA ILE A 286 14.07 9.92 -11.54
C ILE A 286 12.64 9.51 -11.89
N VAL A 287 12.36 8.21 -11.84
CA VAL A 287 11.07 7.65 -12.26
C VAL A 287 10.33 6.89 -11.16
N ALA A 288 10.92 6.70 -9.97
CA ALA A 288 10.27 6.07 -8.82
C ALA A 288 10.81 6.60 -7.48
N TYR A 289 10.22 6.18 -6.36
CA TYR A 289 10.71 6.54 -5.02
C TYR A 289 12.07 5.89 -4.73
N SER A 290 12.24 4.63 -5.13
CA SER A 290 13.52 3.91 -4.97
C SER A 290 14.68 4.64 -5.65
N ASP A 291 14.43 5.31 -6.77
CA ASP A 291 15.46 6.04 -7.51
C ASP A 291 15.96 7.25 -6.71
N LEU A 292 15.10 7.93 -5.93
CA LEU A 292 15.50 9.00 -5.02
C LEU A 292 16.36 8.48 -3.87
N GLU A 293 15.96 7.35 -3.27
CA GLU A 293 16.74 6.69 -2.22
C GLU A 293 18.13 6.33 -2.71
N GLU A 294 18.23 5.74 -3.92
CA GLU A 294 19.50 5.36 -4.52
C GLU A 294 20.36 6.59 -4.85
N ALA A 295 19.77 7.55 -5.58
CA ALA A 295 20.44 8.78 -6.00
C ALA A 295 21.05 9.55 -4.82
N PHE A 296 20.31 9.67 -3.72
CA PHE A 296 20.73 10.45 -2.56
C PHE A 296 21.21 9.61 -1.38
N SER A 297 21.44 8.31 -1.56
CA SER A 297 21.81 7.37 -0.50
C SER A 297 23.00 7.80 0.37
N SER A 298 23.96 8.54 -0.21
CA SER A 298 25.13 9.08 0.51
C SER A 298 24.80 10.17 1.52
N TYR A 299 23.65 10.83 1.36
CA TYR A 299 23.18 11.95 2.18
C TYR A 299 22.04 11.54 3.15
N LEU A 300 21.57 10.30 3.06
CA LEU A 300 20.48 9.75 3.88
C LEU A 300 20.98 9.01 5.14
N ARG A 301 22.30 8.94 5.36
CA ARG A 301 22.92 8.21 6.47
C ARG A 301 23.08 9.06 7.71
#